data_AF-A0A8J7F0Z7-F1
#
_entry.id   AF-A0A8J7F0Z7-F1
#
_cell.length_a   1.000
_cell.length_b   1.000
_cell.length_c   1.000
_cell.angle_alpha   90.00
_cell.angle_beta   90.00
_cell.angle_gamma   90.00
#
_symmetry.space_group_name_H-M   'P 1'
#
loop_
_entity.id
_entity.type
_entity.pdbx_description
1 polymer ?
#
loop_
_entity_poly.entity_id
_entity_poly.type
_entity_poly.pdbx_seq_one_letter_code
_entity_poly.pdbx_strand_id
1 'polypeptide(L)' 'MKTDFDFPKKDLLGSVVFRPDFNNFAAINVNQAWSLFLTAGKDDKLLGEQTELGKFFTNLLIGIGVTGILWVSLFRNFG' A
#
# COMPACT_ATOMS: atom_id res chain seq x y z
N MET A 1 -29.89 -3.66 -13.68
CA MET A 1 -28.62 -2.96 -13.92
C MET A 1 -27.79 -3.83 -14.87
N LYS A 2 -27.42 -3.33 -16.05
CA LYS A 2 -26.37 -3.95 -16.88
C LYS A 2 -25.04 -3.37 -16.41
N THR A 3 -24.20 -4.19 -15.81
CA THR A 3 -22.83 -3.80 -15.48
C THR A 3 -21.97 -4.04 -16.71
N ASP A 4 -21.25 -3.02 -17.16
CA ASP A 4 -20.32 -3.07 -18.29
C ASP A 4 -19.02 -3.82 -17.94
N PHE A 5 -19.17 -4.92 -17.21
CA PHE A 5 -18.10 -5.65 -16.54
C PHE A 5 -17.64 -6.81 -17.45
N ASP A 6 -17.16 -6.48 -18.64
CA ASP A 6 -16.58 -7.48 -19.55
C ASP A 6 -15.08 -7.65 -19.24
N PHE A 7 -14.78 -8.12 -18.02
CA PHE A 7 -13.41 -8.44 -17.63
C PHE A 7 -13.14 -9.92 -17.89
N PRO A 8 -12.14 -10.27 -18.73
CA PRO A 8 -11.79 -11.66 -18.95
C PRO A 8 -11.37 -12.29 -17.62
N LYS A 9 -12.02 -13.42 -17.26
CA LYS A 9 -11.89 -14.12 -15.96
C LYS A 9 -10.46 -14.34 -15.47
N LYS A 10 -9.47 -14.38 -16.36
CA LYS A 10 -8.04 -14.52 -16.01
C LYS A 10 -7.53 -13.34 -15.16
N ASP A 11 -8.02 -12.13 -15.41
CA ASP A 11 -7.53 -10.90 -14.77
C ASP A 11 -8.17 -10.67 -13.38
N LEU A 12 -9.25 -11.41 -13.07
CA LEU A 12 -9.89 -11.44 -11.76
C LEU A 12 -9.18 -12.37 -10.76
N LEU A 13 -8.31 -13.27 -11.24
CA LEU A 13 -7.63 -14.26 -10.40
C LEU A 13 -6.24 -13.81 -9.95
N GLY A 14 -5.63 -12.82 -10.61
CA GLY A 14 -4.31 -12.28 -10.30
C GLY A 14 -4.32 -11.08 -9.34
N SER A 15 -3.16 -10.79 -8.73
CA SER A 15 -2.97 -9.58 -7.94
C SER A 15 -3.20 -8.33 -8.78
N VAL A 16 -3.78 -7.29 -8.17
CA VAL A 16 -4.15 -6.04 -8.86
C VAL A 16 -2.92 -5.39 -9.51
N VAL A 17 -1.74 -5.55 -8.89
CA VAL A 17 -0.45 -5.00 -9.38
C VAL A 17 0.02 -5.57 -10.72
N PHE A 18 -0.51 -6.73 -11.13
CA PHE A 18 -0.15 -7.38 -12.40
C PHE A 18 -1.22 -7.19 -13.49
N ARG A 19 -2.29 -6.44 -13.20
CA ARG A 19 -3.29 -6.13 -14.21
C ARG A 19 -2.70 -5.14 -15.24
N PRO A 20 -2.99 -5.31 -16.54
CA PRO A 20 -2.50 -4.38 -17.57
C PRO A 20 -2.83 -2.92 -17.27
N ASP A 21 -3.99 -2.67 -16.67
CA ASP A 21 -4.48 -1.34 -16.34
C ASP A 21 -3.89 -0.75 -15.05
N PHE A 22 -3.07 -1.51 -14.31
CA PHE A 22 -2.55 -1.09 -13.01
C PHE A 22 -1.62 0.11 -13.11
N ASN A 23 -0.74 0.10 -14.12
CA ASN A 23 0.14 1.22 -14.38
C ASN A 23 0.52 1.31 -15.87
N ASN A 24 -0.07 2.27 -16.57
CA ASN A 24 0.24 2.61 -17.96
C ASN A 24 1.54 3.43 -18.07
N PHE A 25 2.64 2.97 -17.47
CA PHE A 25 3.91 3.69 -17.36
C PHE A 25 3.81 5.10 -16.73
N ALA A 26 2.76 5.33 -15.94
CA ALA A 26 2.57 6.58 -15.21
C ALA A 26 3.37 6.59 -13.90
N ALA A 27 3.62 7.78 -13.37
CA ALA A 27 4.17 7.93 -12.03
C ALA A 27 3.16 7.37 -11.01
N ILE A 28 3.63 6.44 -10.16
CA ILE A 28 2.80 5.81 -9.12
C ILE A 28 2.70 6.70 -7.89
N ASN A 29 1.55 6.70 -7.23
CA ASN A 29 1.35 7.42 -5.97
C ASN A 29 1.76 6.58 -4.74
N VAL A 30 1.78 7.20 -3.56
CA VAL A 30 2.20 6.56 -2.30
C VAL A 30 1.39 5.30 -1.98
N ASN A 31 0.09 5.29 -2.27
CA ASN A 31 -0.75 4.13 -2.01
C ASN A 31 -0.43 2.98 -2.98
N GLN A 32 -0.25 3.28 -4.26
CA GLN A 32 0.15 2.29 -5.26
C GLN A 32 1.52 1.68 -4.91
N ALA A 33 2.44 2.48 -4.34
CA ALA A 33 3.70 1.97 -3.83
C ALA A 33 3.51 1.01 -2.65
N TRP A 34 2.59 1.29 -1.72
CA TRP A 34 2.24 0.37 -0.63
C TRP A 34 1.55 -0.91 -1.11
N SER A 35 0.65 -0.80 -2.09
CA SER A 35 0.01 -1.94 -2.76
C SER A 35 1.04 -2.85 -3.44
N LEU A 36 2.04 -2.26 -4.12
CA LEU A 36 3.19 -2.99 -4.67
C LEU A 36 4.01 -3.71 -3.59
N PHE A 37 4.32 -3.01 -2.50
CA PHE A 37 5.14 -3.55 -1.41
C PHE A 37 4.47 -4.70 -0.66
N LEU A 38 3.17 -4.58 -0.36
CA LEU A 38 2.45 -5.56 0.45
C LEU A 38 1.86 -6.71 -0.37
N THR A 39 1.88 -6.62 -1.71
CA THR A 39 1.16 -7.54 -2.62
C THR A 39 -0.27 -7.80 -2.10
N ALA A 40 -0.92 -6.76 -1.57
CA ALA A 40 -2.21 -6.91 -0.90
C ALA A 40 -3.26 -7.31 -1.94
N GLY A 41 -3.77 -8.54 -1.80
CA GLY A 41 -4.43 -9.26 -2.88
C GLY A 41 -5.77 -8.69 -3.37
N LYS A 42 -6.05 -9.00 -4.64
CA LYS A 42 -7.31 -9.03 -5.41
C LYS A 42 -8.25 -7.81 -5.43
N ASP A 43 -8.33 -7.02 -4.37
CA ASP A 43 -9.24 -5.87 -4.24
C ASP A 43 -8.55 -4.68 -3.56
N ASP A 44 -7.40 -4.29 -4.11
CA ASP A 44 -6.63 -3.09 -3.74
C ASP A 44 -7.38 -1.76 -3.98
N LYS A 45 -8.69 -1.80 -4.26
CA LYS A 45 -9.55 -0.62 -4.22
C LYS A 45 -9.50 0.06 -2.85
N LEU A 46 -9.38 -0.69 -1.76
CA LEU A 46 -9.36 -0.10 -0.42
C LEU A 46 -8.12 0.76 -0.15
N LEU A 47 -6.93 0.31 -0.58
CA LEU A 47 -5.70 1.10 -0.46
C LEU A 47 -5.58 2.15 -1.58
N GLY A 48 -6.04 1.84 -2.80
CA GLY A 48 -5.99 2.74 -3.96
C GLY A 48 -6.99 3.90 -3.93
N GLU A 49 -8.21 3.72 -3.39
CA GLU A 49 -9.25 4.77 -3.35
C GLU A 49 -9.05 5.79 -2.23
N GLN A 50 -8.47 5.39 -1.09
CA GLN A 50 -8.30 6.29 0.06
C GLN A 50 -6.85 6.73 0.24
N THR A 51 -6.54 7.95 -0.20
CA THR A 51 -5.21 8.59 -0.06
C THR A 51 -4.68 8.62 1.39
N GLU A 52 -5.57 8.47 2.38
CA GLU A 52 -5.24 8.51 3.81
C GLU A 52 -4.50 7.26 4.29
N LEU A 53 -4.74 6.09 3.69
CA LEU A 53 -4.14 4.83 4.17
C LEU A 53 -2.63 4.77 3.96
N GLY A 54 -2.12 5.15 2.77
CA GLY A 54 -0.68 5.18 2.54
C GLY A 54 0.03 6.23 3.41
N LYS A 55 -0.64 7.36 3.69
CA LYS A 55 -0.14 8.36 4.66
C LYS A 55 -0.10 7.79 6.07
N PHE A 56 -1.13 7.06 6.49
CA PHE A 56 -1.18 6.39 7.80
C PHE A 56 -0.02 5.41 7.96
N PHE A 57 0.20 4.48 7.02
CA PHE A 57 1.30 3.52 7.10
C PHE A 57 2.67 4.20 7.13
N THR A 58 2.86 5.24 6.32
CA THR A 58 4.10 6.03 6.30
C THR A 58 4.36 6.67 7.66
N ASN A 59 3.36 7.36 8.23
CA ASN A 59 3.50 8.03 9.52
C ASN A 59 3.65 7.05 10.69
N LEU A 60 3.01 5.87 10.61
CA LEU A 60 3.15 4.82 11.59
C LEU A 60 4.60 4.31 11.66
N LEU A 61 5.22 4.02 10.51
CA LEU A 61 6.61 3.59 10.45
C LEU A 61 7.58 4.65 10.95
N ILE A 62 7.34 5.93 10.60
CA ILE A 62 8.11 7.05 11.15
C ILE A 62 7.98 7.08 12.67
N GLY A 63 6.76 6.96 13.20
CA GLY A 63 6.50 6.97 14.65
C GLY A 63 7.22 5.84 15.38
N ILE A 64 7.20 4.62 14.84
CA ILE A 64 7.94 3.47 15.38
C ILE A 64 9.44 3.75 15.38
N GLY A 65 9.98 4.26 14.26
CA GLY A 65 11.40 4.59 14.14
C GLY A 65 11.85 5.66 15.14
N VAL A 66 11.11 6.77 15.23
CA VAL A 66 11.40 7.86 16.17
C VAL A 66 11.31 7.37 17.62
N THR A 67 10.27 6.64 17.96
CA THR A 67 10.07 6.10 19.32
C THR A 67 11.18 5.12 19.69
N GLY A 68 11.57 4.23 18.78
CA GLY A 68 12.67 3.29 18.98
C GLY A 68 14.02 3.99 19.19
N ILE A 69 14.32 5.01 18.36
CA ILE A 69 15.54 5.81 18.50
C ILE A 69 15.56 6.54 19.85
N LEU A 70 14.45 7.17 20.25
CA LEU A 70 14.34 7.86 21.54
C LEU A 70 14.50 6.89 22.70
N TRP A 71 13.85 5.72 22.64
CA TRP A 71 13.95 4.70 23.68
C TRP A 71 15.39 4.24 23.85
N VAL A 72 16.07 3.88 22.76
CA VAL A 72 17.48 3.49 22.80
C VAL A 72 18.33 4.66 23.32
N SER A 73 18.11 5.87 22.84
CA SER A 73 18.94 7.02 23.27
C SER A 73 18.77 7.34 24.76
N LEU A 74 17.55 7.22 25.30
CA LEU A 74 17.24 7.52 26.70
C LEU A 74 17.67 6.39 27.62
N PHE A 75 17.39 5.13 27.27
CA PHE A 75 17.54 4.00 28.18
C PHE A 75 18.82 3.18 27.97
N ARG A 76 19.61 3.43 26.92
CA ARG A 76 20.87 2.70 26.66
C ARG A 76 21.95 2.91 27.72
N ASN A 77 21.89 3.99 28.50
CA ASN A 77 22.82 4.25 29.60
C ASN A 77 22.28 3.83 30.98
N PHE A 78 21.08 3.22 31.05
CA PHE A 78 20.45 2.76 32.30
C PHE A 78 20.60 1.23 32.51
N GLY A 79 21.48 0.59 31.74
CA GLY A 79 21.82 -0.84 31.84
C GLY A 79 23.25 -1.06 32.26
#